data_AF-A0A7C6JT32-F1
#
_entry.id   AF-A0A7C6JT32-F1
#
_cell.length_a   1.000
_cell.length_b   1.000
_cell.length_c   1.000
_cell.angle_alpha   90.00
_cell.angle_beta   90.00
_cell.angle_gamma   90.00
#
_symmetry.space_group_name_H-M   'P 1'
#
loop_
_entity.id
_entity.type
_entity.pdbx_description
1 polymer ?
#
loop_
_entity_poly.entity_id
_entity_poly.type
_entity_poly.pdbx_seq_one_letter_code
_entity_poly.pdbx_strand_id
1 'polypeptide(L)'
;APKDEDYVLVTRLADGSSVKVAEQYITPRLKDKIQELFEQGIEVVALLCTGEFPEMVGQGLLVRPQPILYNVTEAVAPGLKLGVVSPAVDQIPQSQRRWRQVGTEQVMVAASPYDDPAELEQVAQTLKEQSVELVVLDCMGYTLDMQERVRTITGAPVILARGIFARVLKELVG
;
A
#
# COMPACT_ATOMS: atom_id res chain seq x y z
N ALA A 1 -15.17 -1.89 14.87
CA ALA A 1 -13.86 -1.21 14.90
C ALA A 1 -12.79 -2.23 15.28
N PRO A 2 -11.52 -2.01 14.90
CA PRO A 2 -10.40 -2.83 15.37
C PRO A 2 -10.28 -2.82 16.90
N LYS A 3 -9.78 -3.92 17.46
CA LYS A 3 -9.31 -4.04 18.85
C LYS A 3 -7.79 -3.94 18.90
N ASP A 4 -7.24 -3.88 20.11
CA ASP A 4 -5.79 -3.96 20.30
C ASP A 4 -5.21 -5.22 19.65
N GLU A 5 -4.05 -5.08 19.02
CA GLU A 5 -3.34 -6.11 18.24
C GLU A 5 -3.97 -6.54 16.90
N ASP A 6 -5.18 -6.08 16.57
CA ASP A 6 -5.78 -6.36 15.27
C ASP A 6 -4.91 -5.78 14.14
N TYR A 7 -4.79 -6.51 13.04
CA TYR A 7 -4.23 -5.94 11.80
C TYR A 7 -5.20 -4.90 11.24
N VAL A 8 -4.75 -3.65 11.18
CA VAL A 8 -5.59 -2.50 10.83
C VAL A 8 -5.56 -2.26 9.32
N LEU A 9 -6.73 -2.06 8.75
CA LEU A 9 -6.94 -1.56 7.39
C LEU A 9 -7.58 -0.17 7.46
N VAL A 10 -7.05 0.75 6.65
CA VAL A 10 -7.67 2.05 6.40
C VAL A 10 -8.36 2.00 5.03
N THR A 11 -9.64 2.34 4.98
CA THR A 11 -10.42 2.33 3.74
C THR A 11 -11.35 3.53 3.66
N ARG A 12 -11.75 3.87 2.44
CA ARG A 12 -12.72 4.94 2.16
C ARG A 12 -14.07 4.32 1.79
N LEU A 13 -15.14 4.74 2.46
CA LEU A 13 -16.50 4.32 2.19
C LEU A 13 -17.09 5.03 0.97
N ALA A 14 -18.26 4.57 0.52
CA ALA A 14 -18.96 5.13 -0.63
C ALA A 14 -19.39 6.60 -0.42
N ASP A 15 -19.61 7.00 0.83
CA ASP A 15 -19.90 8.39 1.22
C ASP A 15 -18.64 9.27 1.31
N GLY A 16 -17.46 8.71 0.99
CA GLY A 16 -16.18 9.41 1.03
C GLY A 16 -15.51 9.43 2.41
N SER A 17 -16.17 8.96 3.46
CA SER A 17 -15.58 8.91 4.80
C SER A 17 -14.45 7.87 4.90
N SER A 18 -13.42 8.19 5.67
CA SER A 18 -12.32 7.27 5.98
C SER A 18 -12.64 6.50 7.26
N VAL A 19 -12.49 5.17 7.22
CA VAL A 19 -12.73 4.29 8.38
C VAL A 19 -11.59 3.30 8.57
N LYS A 20 -11.41 2.90 9.83
CA LYS A 20 -10.52 1.82 10.23
C LYS A 20 -11.31 0.54 10.46
N VAL A 21 -10.85 -0.57 9.88
CA VAL A 21 -11.46 -1.90 10.04
C VAL A 21 -10.38 -2.94 10.33
N ALA A 22 -10.72 -3.96 11.10
CA ALA A 22 -9.80 -5.07 11.33
C ALA A 22 -9.88 -6.07 10.17
N GLU A 23 -8.73 -6.51 9.70
CA GLU A 23 -8.60 -7.43 8.56
C GLU A 23 -9.42 -8.72 8.76
N GLN A 24 -9.43 -9.29 9.97
CA GLN A 24 -10.18 -10.52 10.27
C GLN A 24 -11.68 -10.46 9.91
N TYR A 25 -12.31 -9.30 9.96
CA TYR A 25 -13.74 -9.14 9.59
C TYR A 25 -13.94 -8.91 8.09
N ILE A 26 -12.89 -8.50 7.38
CA ILE A 26 -12.90 -8.22 5.94
C ILE A 26 -12.56 -9.47 5.15
N THR A 27 -11.62 -10.29 5.63
CA THR A 27 -11.08 -11.45 4.90
C THR A 27 -12.12 -12.46 4.45
N PRO A 28 -13.08 -12.90 5.29
CA PRO A 28 -14.13 -13.83 4.83
C PRO A 28 -14.97 -13.21 3.69
N ARG A 29 -15.38 -11.95 3.86
CA ARG A 29 -16.18 -11.22 2.86
C ARG A 29 -15.44 -11.03 1.54
N LEU A 30 -14.13 -10.80 1.64
CA LEU A 30 -13.27 -10.65 0.48
C LEU A 30 -13.12 -11.97 -0.27
N LYS A 31 -12.94 -13.09 0.44
CA LYS A 31 -12.90 -14.44 -0.15
C LYS A 31 -14.21 -14.76 -0.88
N ASP A 32 -15.35 -14.54 -0.23
CA ASP A 32 -16.66 -14.78 -0.82
C ASP A 32 -16.84 -13.96 -2.11
N LYS A 33 -16.48 -12.66 -2.08
CA LYS A 33 -16.62 -11.80 -3.25
C LYS A 33 -15.67 -12.20 -4.39
N ILE A 34 -14.44 -12.59 -4.08
CA ILE A 34 -13.48 -13.08 -5.07
C ILE A 34 -14.02 -14.35 -5.74
N GLN A 35 -14.54 -15.29 -4.95
CA GLN A 35 -15.14 -16.52 -5.46
C GLN A 35 -16.33 -16.23 -6.38
N GLU A 36 -17.25 -15.37 -5.95
CA GLU A 36 -18.42 -14.97 -6.74
C GLU A 36 -18.02 -14.38 -8.11
N LEU A 37 -16.98 -13.55 -8.15
CA LEU A 37 -16.48 -12.98 -9.41
C LEU A 37 -15.93 -14.06 -10.35
N PHE A 38 -15.18 -15.03 -9.83
CA PHE A 38 -14.70 -16.16 -10.63
C PHE A 38 -15.83 -17.05 -11.13
N GLU A 39 -16.86 -17.31 -10.30
CA GLU A 39 -18.04 -18.09 -10.70
C GLU A 39 -18.88 -17.40 -11.79
N GLN A 40 -18.78 -16.07 -11.90
CA GLN A 40 -19.35 -15.28 -12.99
C GLN A 40 -18.54 -15.33 -14.29
N GLY A 41 -17.45 -16.10 -14.33
CA GLY A 41 -16.57 -16.23 -15.50
C GLY A 41 -15.55 -15.11 -15.66
N ILE A 42 -15.31 -14.30 -14.62
CA ILE A 42 -14.27 -13.28 -14.65
C ILE A 42 -12.91 -13.96 -14.50
N GLU A 43 -12.06 -13.89 -15.52
CA GLU A 43 -10.77 -14.59 -15.54
C GLU A 43 -9.68 -13.90 -14.71
N VAL A 44 -9.78 -12.58 -14.54
CA VAL A 44 -8.82 -11.75 -13.81
C VAL A 44 -9.54 -10.90 -12.77
N VAL A 45 -9.18 -11.09 -11.49
CA VAL A 45 -9.72 -10.32 -10.37
C VAL A 45 -8.59 -9.53 -9.73
N ALA A 46 -8.76 -8.22 -9.62
CA ALA A 46 -7.76 -7.32 -9.05
C ALA A 46 -8.20 -6.80 -7.68
N LEU A 47 -7.36 -6.97 -6.66
CA LEU A 47 -7.59 -6.38 -5.34
C LEU A 47 -7.10 -4.93 -5.30
N LEU A 48 -7.91 -4.00 -4.77
CA LEU A 48 -7.54 -2.59 -4.66
C LEU A 48 -7.15 -2.19 -3.22
N CYS A 49 -6.32 -3.00 -2.57
CA CYS A 49 -5.84 -2.76 -1.21
C CYS A 49 -4.43 -3.31 -1.00
N THR A 50 -3.50 -2.54 -0.42
CA THR A 50 -2.16 -3.01 0.00
C THR A 50 -2.16 -3.73 1.36
N GLY A 51 -3.33 -4.05 1.92
CA GLY A 51 -3.45 -4.85 3.12
C GLY A 51 -2.86 -6.26 2.93
N GLU A 52 -2.20 -6.77 3.97
CA GLU A 52 -1.79 -8.17 4.03
C GLU A 52 -2.96 -9.02 4.46
N PHE A 53 -3.53 -9.72 3.49
CA PHE A 53 -4.53 -10.74 3.72
C PHE A 53 -3.84 -12.11 3.73
N PRO A 54 -4.38 -13.10 4.48
CA PRO A 54 -3.99 -14.50 4.34
C PRO A 54 -4.01 -14.96 2.89
N GLU A 55 -3.45 -16.14 2.63
CA GLU A 55 -3.50 -16.71 1.30
C GLU A 55 -4.96 -16.81 0.80
N MET A 56 -5.17 -16.25 -0.38
CA MET A 56 -6.44 -16.24 -1.11
C MET A 56 -6.11 -16.74 -2.50
N VAL A 57 -6.79 -17.80 -2.91
CA VAL A 57 -6.60 -18.44 -4.20
C VAL A 57 -7.89 -18.28 -4.99
N GLY A 58 -7.77 -17.88 -6.25
CA GLY A 58 -8.86 -17.78 -7.19
C GLY A 58 -8.92 -18.99 -8.12
N GLN A 59 -10.08 -19.22 -8.76
CA GLN A 59 -10.15 -20.17 -9.88
C GLN A 59 -9.47 -19.62 -11.14
N GLY A 60 -9.26 -18.30 -11.21
CA GLY A 60 -8.46 -17.61 -12.21
C GLY A 60 -7.34 -16.76 -11.60
N LEU A 61 -6.91 -15.73 -12.31
CA LEU A 61 -5.79 -14.88 -11.90
C LEU A 61 -6.23 -13.83 -10.86
N LEU A 62 -5.88 -14.05 -9.60
CA LEU A 62 -6.05 -13.06 -8.53
C LEU A 62 -4.80 -12.17 -8.43
N VAL A 63 -4.91 -10.92 -8.87
CA VAL A 63 -3.80 -9.96 -8.83
C VAL A 63 -3.87 -9.14 -7.56
N ARG A 64 -2.81 -9.20 -6.73
CA ARG A 64 -2.74 -8.54 -5.42
C ARG A 64 -1.66 -7.44 -5.43
N PRO A 65 -1.97 -6.21 -5.01
CA PRO A 65 -1.03 -5.09 -5.12
C PRO A 65 0.10 -5.17 -4.10
N GLN A 66 -0.15 -5.69 -2.89
CA GLN A 66 0.89 -5.74 -1.84
C GLN A 66 2.08 -6.64 -2.23
N PRO A 67 1.90 -7.89 -2.71
CA PRO A 67 3.04 -8.71 -3.11
C PRO A 67 3.82 -8.10 -4.28
N ILE A 68 3.13 -7.46 -5.23
CA ILE A 68 3.77 -6.74 -6.33
C ILE A 68 4.61 -5.58 -5.80
N LEU A 69 4.02 -4.74 -4.95
CA LEU A 69 4.69 -3.59 -4.35
C LEU A 69 5.94 -4.01 -3.57
N TYR A 70 5.81 -5.05 -2.73
CA TYR A 70 6.90 -5.58 -1.94
C TYR A 70 8.05 -6.07 -2.82
N ASN A 71 7.79 -7.01 -3.74
CA ASN A 71 8.83 -7.64 -4.56
C ASN A 71 9.51 -6.65 -5.52
N VAL A 72 8.76 -5.69 -6.08
CA VAL A 72 9.35 -4.64 -6.92
C VAL A 72 10.26 -3.74 -6.10
N THR A 73 9.85 -3.36 -4.89
CA THR A 73 10.66 -2.53 -4.00
C THR A 73 11.90 -3.29 -3.55
N GLU A 74 11.76 -4.55 -3.12
CA GLU A 74 12.87 -5.43 -2.73
C GLU A 74 13.91 -5.58 -3.84
N ALA A 75 13.47 -5.69 -5.10
CA ALA A 75 14.38 -5.82 -6.23
C ALA A 75 15.23 -4.56 -6.50
N VAL A 76 14.77 -3.36 -6.10
CA VAL A 76 15.45 -2.08 -6.42
C VAL A 76 16.04 -1.37 -5.20
N ALA A 77 15.68 -1.79 -3.99
CA ALA A 77 16.17 -1.23 -2.74
C ALA A 77 17.57 -1.71 -2.25
N PRO A 78 18.28 -2.72 -2.80
CA PRO A 78 19.57 -3.12 -2.25
C PRO A 78 20.56 -1.96 -2.15
N GLY A 79 21.11 -1.75 -0.95
CA GLY A 79 22.02 -0.64 -0.66
C GLY A 79 21.37 0.71 -0.36
N LEU A 80 20.05 0.84 -0.48
CA LEU A 80 19.32 2.09 -0.28
C LEU A 80 18.63 2.17 1.09
N LYS A 81 18.61 3.37 1.67
CA LYS A 81 17.75 3.71 2.81
C LYS A 81 16.31 3.94 2.34
N LEU A 82 15.36 3.16 2.87
CA LEU A 82 13.97 3.16 2.47
C LEU A 82 13.12 4.09 3.35
N GLY A 83 12.30 4.93 2.75
CA GLY A 83 11.21 5.64 3.42
C GLY A 83 9.87 4.99 3.07
N VAL A 84 9.00 4.72 4.04
CA VAL A 84 7.67 4.16 3.78
C VAL A 84 6.60 5.05 4.41
N VAL A 85 5.65 5.49 3.59
CA VAL A 85 4.49 6.28 4.02
C VAL A 85 3.26 5.40 4.11
N SER A 86 2.78 5.16 5.32
CA SER A 86 1.56 4.40 5.60
C SER A 86 0.37 5.36 5.85
N PRO A 87 -0.88 4.97 5.57
CA PRO A 87 -2.01 5.90 5.66
C PRO A 87 -2.45 6.22 7.10
N ALA A 88 -1.97 5.51 8.13
CA ALA A 88 -2.25 5.81 9.52
C ALA A 88 -1.11 5.37 10.46
N VAL A 89 -0.95 6.08 11.58
CA VAL A 89 0.07 5.79 12.62
C VAL A 89 -0.08 4.37 13.16
N ASP A 90 -1.31 3.89 13.38
CA ASP A 90 -1.60 2.54 13.87
C ASP A 90 -1.09 1.43 12.92
N GLN A 91 -0.78 1.77 11.67
CA GLN A 91 -0.21 0.84 10.71
C GLN A 91 1.32 0.83 10.67
N ILE A 92 1.99 1.70 11.43
CA ILE A 92 3.46 1.70 11.50
C ILE A 92 3.99 0.34 11.99
N PRO A 93 3.46 -0.30 13.06
CA PRO A 93 3.98 -1.59 13.51
C PRO A 93 3.89 -2.71 12.48
N GLN A 94 2.80 -2.78 11.71
CA GLN A 94 2.66 -3.77 10.63
C GLN A 94 3.55 -3.43 9.43
N SER A 95 3.69 -2.14 9.09
CA SER A 95 4.59 -1.66 8.04
C SER A 95 6.06 -1.97 8.39
N GLN A 96 6.47 -1.73 9.62
CA GLN A 96 7.80 -2.12 10.15
C GLN A 96 8.06 -3.61 9.95
N ARG A 97 7.13 -4.47 10.36
CA ARG A 97 7.29 -5.93 10.18
C ARG A 97 7.46 -6.32 8.71
N ARG A 98 6.67 -5.73 7.81
CA ARG A 98 6.70 -5.99 6.37
C ARG A 98 8.03 -5.60 5.76
N TRP A 99 8.46 -4.36 5.98
CA TRP A 99 9.57 -3.76 5.25
C TRP A 99 10.94 -3.96 5.89
N ARG A 100 11.03 -4.56 7.09
CA ARG A 100 12.28 -4.71 7.87
C ARG A 100 13.46 -5.35 7.13
N GLN A 101 13.21 -6.11 6.05
CA GLN A 101 14.26 -6.80 5.28
C GLN A 101 14.59 -6.09 3.96
N VAL A 102 13.95 -4.95 3.67
CA VAL A 102 14.06 -4.27 2.38
C VAL A 102 14.95 -3.03 2.49
N GLY A 103 16.08 -3.04 1.79
CA GLY A 103 17.08 -1.97 1.87
C GLY A 103 18.01 -2.09 3.07
N THR A 104 18.77 -1.03 3.35
CA THR A 104 19.75 -1.00 4.46
C THR A 104 19.14 -0.54 5.78
N GLU A 105 18.16 0.36 5.73
CA GLU A 105 17.44 0.94 6.85
C GLU A 105 16.04 1.35 6.40
N GLN A 106 15.06 1.38 7.29
CA GLN A 106 13.69 1.83 7.01
C GLN A 106 13.26 2.97 7.92
N VAL A 107 12.75 4.03 7.32
CA VAL A 107 12.10 5.16 8.00
C VAL A 107 10.60 5.06 7.76
N MET A 108 9.84 4.84 8.84
CA MET A 108 8.40 4.70 8.79
C MET A 108 7.71 5.99 9.20
N VAL A 109 6.87 6.51 8.32
CA VAL A 109 6.05 7.71 8.57
C VAL A 109 4.60 7.43 8.20
N ALA A 110 3.68 8.25 8.72
CA ALA A 110 2.27 8.11 8.41
C ALA A 110 1.64 9.44 7.99
N ALA A 111 0.92 9.42 6.88
CA ALA A 111 0.10 10.53 6.39
C ALA A 111 -1.07 9.95 5.62
N SER A 112 -2.30 10.40 5.89
CA SER A 112 -3.46 9.84 5.23
C SER A 112 -3.56 10.32 3.77
N PRO A 113 -3.88 9.45 2.80
CA PRO A 113 -4.17 9.85 1.43
C PRO A 113 -5.55 10.51 1.27
N TYR A 114 -6.35 10.59 2.34
CA TYR A 114 -7.74 11.06 2.30
C TYR A 114 -7.97 12.34 3.09
N ASP A 115 -7.01 12.74 3.93
CA ASP A 115 -7.11 13.90 4.80
C ASP A 115 -6.30 15.08 4.24
N ASP A 116 -5.80 15.97 5.10
CA ASP A 116 -5.13 17.20 4.68
C ASP A 116 -3.84 16.91 3.87
N PRO A 117 -3.74 17.39 2.62
CA PRO A 117 -2.52 17.25 1.81
C PRO A 117 -1.25 17.79 2.48
N ALA A 118 -1.36 18.75 3.40
CA ALA A 118 -0.22 19.29 4.13
C ALA A 118 0.49 18.25 5.01
N GLU A 119 -0.23 17.23 5.51
CA GLU A 119 0.37 16.15 6.29
C GLU A 119 1.38 15.35 5.45
N LEU A 120 1.05 15.11 4.17
CA LEU A 120 1.94 14.39 3.26
C LEU A 120 3.24 15.18 3.00
N GLU A 121 3.15 16.51 2.90
CA GLU A 121 4.31 17.38 2.70
C GLU A 121 5.22 17.39 3.93
N GLN A 122 4.63 17.42 5.13
CA GLN A 122 5.38 17.35 6.40
C GLN A 122 6.15 16.03 6.51
N VAL A 123 5.50 14.89 6.26
CA VAL A 123 6.21 13.60 6.32
C VAL A 123 7.25 13.46 5.21
N ALA A 124 7.02 14.02 4.02
CA ALA A 124 8.03 14.06 2.97
C ALA A 124 9.25 14.87 3.39
N GLN A 125 9.07 15.98 4.11
CA GLN A 125 10.18 16.76 4.66
C GLN A 125 10.94 15.97 5.73
N THR A 126 10.26 15.23 6.60
CA THR A 126 10.90 14.31 7.55
C THR A 126 11.74 13.25 6.83
N LEU A 127 11.20 12.64 5.77
CA LEU A 127 11.92 11.66 4.96
C LEU A 127 13.19 12.25 4.33
N LYS A 128 13.11 13.49 3.84
CA LYS A 128 14.26 14.23 3.32
C LYS A 128 15.35 14.43 4.38
N GLU A 129 14.97 14.90 5.57
CA GLU A 129 15.90 15.13 6.68
C GLU A 129 16.58 13.84 7.14
N GLN A 130 15.88 12.72 7.03
CA GLN A 130 16.41 11.38 7.31
C GLN A 130 17.25 10.80 6.17
N SER A 131 17.46 11.55 5.08
CA SER A 131 18.26 11.16 3.92
C SER A 131 17.83 9.82 3.31
N VAL A 132 16.52 9.60 3.17
CA VAL A 132 16.02 8.41 2.47
C VAL A 132 16.34 8.48 0.97
N GLU A 133 16.66 7.34 0.38
CA GLU A 133 17.13 7.22 -1.00
C GLU A 133 16.08 6.58 -1.92
N LEU A 134 15.06 5.95 -1.34
CA LEU A 134 13.90 5.41 -2.04
C LEU A 134 12.67 5.56 -1.15
N VAL A 135 11.55 6.04 -1.71
CA VAL A 135 10.28 6.17 -0.96
C VAL A 135 9.22 5.24 -1.50
N VAL A 136 8.43 4.64 -0.62
CA VAL A 136 7.25 3.82 -0.94
C VAL A 136 6.00 4.50 -0.37
N LEU A 137 5.03 4.76 -1.24
CA LEU A 137 3.68 5.17 -0.85
C LEU A 137 2.81 3.91 -0.73
N ASP A 138 2.76 3.36 0.48
CA ASP A 138 2.16 2.05 0.81
C ASP A 138 0.65 2.16 1.10
N CYS A 139 -0.09 2.64 0.11
CA CYS A 139 -1.55 2.60 0.09
C CYS A 139 -2.07 2.74 -1.33
N MET A 140 -3.15 2.03 -1.66
CA MET A 140 -3.86 2.26 -2.92
C MET A 140 -4.53 3.64 -2.98
N GLY A 141 -4.70 4.33 -1.85
CA GLY A 141 -5.30 5.66 -1.77
C GLY A 141 -4.46 6.78 -2.38
N TYR A 142 -3.12 6.67 -2.33
CA TYR A 142 -2.23 7.70 -2.87
C TYR A 142 -2.36 7.86 -4.39
N THR A 143 -2.17 9.10 -4.85
CA THR A 143 -2.32 9.49 -6.26
C THR A 143 -0.96 9.76 -6.93
N LEU A 144 -0.99 9.97 -8.24
CA LEU A 144 0.20 10.40 -9.00
C LEU A 144 0.68 11.78 -8.57
N ASP A 145 -0.24 12.71 -8.28
CA ASP A 145 0.10 14.05 -7.79
C ASP A 145 0.79 13.99 -6.43
N MET A 146 0.31 13.12 -5.54
CA MET A 146 0.95 12.86 -4.24
C MET A 146 2.36 12.27 -4.42
N GLN A 147 2.51 11.32 -5.35
CA GLN A 147 3.82 10.75 -5.69
C GLN A 147 4.79 11.83 -6.19
N GLU A 148 4.33 12.74 -7.04
CA GLU A 148 5.16 13.83 -7.57
C GLU A 148 5.58 14.82 -6.48
N ARG A 149 4.66 15.19 -5.59
CA ARG A 149 4.96 16.06 -4.45
C ARG A 149 6.03 15.46 -3.55
N VAL A 150 5.86 14.20 -3.17
CA VAL A 150 6.83 13.48 -2.33
C VAL A 150 8.18 13.41 -3.02
N ARG A 151 8.21 13.08 -4.33
CA ARG A 151 9.45 13.06 -5.13
C ARG A 151 10.15 14.41 -5.16
N THR A 152 9.38 15.48 -5.35
CA THR A 152 9.91 16.85 -5.39
C THR A 152 10.51 17.28 -4.06
N ILE A 153 9.86 16.95 -2.95
CA ILE A 153 10.30 17.35 -1.61
C ILE A 153 11.54 16.56 -1.18
N THR A 154 11.50 15.22 -1.32
CA THR A 154 12.58 14.34 -0.88
C THR A 154 13.78 14.36 -1.82
N GLY A 155 13.56 14.59 -3.12
CA GLY A 155 14.57 14.42 -4.16
C GLY A 155 14.87 12.94 -4.47
N ALA A 156 14.16 12.00 -3.86
CA ALA A 156 14.35 10.57 -4.03
C ALA A 156 13.33 9.96 -5.01
N PRO A 157 13.66 8.85 -5.71
CA PRO A 157 12.69 8.03 -6.41
C PRO A 157 11.53 7.60 -5.48
N VAL A 158 10.33 7.53 -6.03
CA VAL A 158 9.11 7.16 -5.27
C VAL A 158 8.38 6.04 -6.00
N ILE A 159 8.13 4.93 -5.32
CA ILE A 159 7.26 3.84 -5.78
C ILE A 159 5.85 4.08 -5.23
N LEU A 160 4.88 4.18 -6.15
CA LEU A 160 3.47 4.33 -5.82
C LEU A 160 2.76 2.99 -5.96
N ALA A 161 2.13 2.50 -4.90
CA ALA A 161 1.38 1.23 -4.89
C ALA A 161 0.40 1.13 -6.07
N ARG A 162 -0.49 2.14 -6.22
CA ARG A 162 -1.45 2.20 -7.32
C ARG A 162 -0.77 2.22 -8.70
N GLY A 163 0.36 2.91 -8.81
CA GLY A 163 1.10 3.08 -10.06
C GLY A 163 1.75 1.79 -10.53
N ILE A 164 2.51 1.11 -9.66
CA ILE A 164 3.15 -0.16 -10.03
C ILE A 164 2.10 -1.25 -10.28
N PHE A 165 1.05 -1.28 -9.47
CA PHE A 165 -0.04 -2.23 -9.66
C PHE A 165 -0.74 -2.06 -11.02
N ALA A 166 -1.06 -0.81 -11.40
CA ALA A 166 -1.66 -0.53 -12.71
C ALA A 166 -0.75 -0.93 -13.88
N ARG A 167 0.57 -0.76 -13.76
CA ARG A 167 1.53 -1.19 -14.80
C ARG A 167 1.57 -2.70 -14.94
N VAL A 168 1.57 -3.44 -13.83
CA VAL A 168 1.53 -4.91 -13.85
C VAL A 168 0.20 -5.40 -14.40
N LEU A 169 -0.93 -4.81 -13.98
CA LEU A 169 -2.23 -5.15 -14.56
C LEU A 169 -2.25 -4.93 -16.06
N LYS A 170 -1.77 -3.77 -16.53
CA LYS A 170 -1.68 -3.48 -17.97
C LYS A 170 -0.88 -4.54 -18.72
N GLU A 171 0.25 -4.97 -18.18
CA GLU A 171 1.05 -6.04 -18.79
C GLU A 171 0.29 -7.37 -18.89
N LEU A 172 -0.55 -7.68 -17.90
CA LEU A 172 -1.31 -8.93 -17.84
C LEU A 172 -2.54 -8.94 -18.74
N VAL A 173 -3.20 -7.79 -18.95
CA VAL A 173 -4.51 -7.73 -19.64
C VAL A 173 -4.54 -6.90 -20.92
N GLY A 174 -3.50 -6.13 -21.24
CA GLY A 174 -3.39 -5.26 -22.42
C GLY A 174 -3.73 -3.79 -22.17
#